data_AF-A0A3Q4GCS7-F1
#
_entry.id   AF-A0A3Q4GCS7-F1
#
_cell.length_a   1.000
_cell.length_b   1.000
_cell.length_c   1.000
_cell.angle_alpha   90.00
_cell.angle_beta   90.00
_cell.angle_gamma   90.00
#
_symmetry.space_group_name_H-M   'P 1'
#
loop_
_entity.id
_entity.type
_entity.pdbx_description
1 polymer ?
#
loop_
_entity_poly.entity_id
_entity_poly.type
_entity_poly.pdbx_seq_one_letter_code
_entity_poly.pdbx_strand_id
1 'polypeptide(L)'
;IVDVNLPLVPGGYIALKPPFYCTLPGHLTARSLALGAEHAVLLTATGAVYSWGLGSHGQLGHGVLTSEEEPRVVEALWGMPMTRVATGGWHSACISGKCQIKIWTSYTRFKKGFEEDLFCS
;
A
#
# COMPACT_ATOMS: atom_id res chain seq x y z
N ILE A 1 17.78 19.34 4.90
CA ILE A 1 18.16 18.66 3.64
C ILE A 1 19.33 17.76 4.00
N VAL A 2 19.06 16.48 4.27
CA VAL A 2 20.12 15.50 4.54
C VAL A 2 20.64 15.01 3.19
N ASP A 3 21.92 15.22 2.98
CA ASP A 3 22.65 14.89 1.75
C ASP A 3 22.86 13.37 1.69
N VAL A 4 21.92 12.65 1.09
CA VAL A 4 22.06 11.21 0.82
C VAL A 4 22.94 11.04 -0.41
N ASN A 5 24.26 11.02 -0.19
CA ASN A 5 25.26 10.54 -1.14
C ASN A 5 25.03 9.04 -1.40
N LEU A 6 24.14 8.73 -2.33
CA LEU A 6 23.90 7.36 -2.76
C LEU A 6 24.83 7.03 -3.92
N PRO A 7 25.48 5.84 -3.90
CA PRO A 7 26.38 5.44 -4.96
C PRO A 7 25.57 5.32 -6.25
N LEU A 8 25.77 6.29 -7.15
CA LEU A 8 25.25 6.27 -8.51
C LEU A 8 25.77 5.01 -9.21
N VAL A 9 24.90 4.04 -9.43
CA VAL A 9 25.23 2.88 -10.27
C VAL A 9 25.41 3.40 -11.71
N PRO A 10 26.54 3.13 -12.38
CA PRO A 10 26.74 3.56 -13.77
C PRO A 10 25.67 2.91 -14.66
N GLY A 11 24.78 3.73 -15.25
CA GLY A 11 23.57 3.28 -15.96
C GLY A 11 22.25 3.81 -15.39
N GLY A 12 22.34 4.77 -14.45
CA GLY A 12 21.24 5.35 -13.67
C GLY A 12 20.03 5.88 -14.45
N TYR A 13 18.92 5.88 -13.71
CA TYR A 13 17.57 6.39 -13.99
C TYR A 13 17.39 7.22 -15.28
N ILE A 14 16.47 6.77 -16.15
CA ILE A 14 16.00 7.53 -17.33
C ILE A 14 15.21 8.81 -17.00
N ALA A 15 15.08 9.17 -15.72
CA ALA A 15 14.27 10.28 -15.25
C ALA A 15 15.16 11.41 -14.72
N LEU A 16 14.88 12.63 -15.17
CA LEU A 16 15.51 13.87 -14.71
C LEU A 16 15.24 14.16 -13.21
N LYS A 17 14.31 13.44 -12.59
CA LYS A 17 13.96 13.58 -11.18
C LYS A 17 14.68 12.50 -10.37
N PRO A 18 15.38 12.85 -9.27
CA PRO A 18 16.00 11.86 -8.41
C PRO A 18 14.92 10.89 -7.87
N PRO A 19 15.28 9.63 -7.58
CA PRO A 19 14.38 8.71 -6.91
C PRO A 19 13.81 9.34 -5.64
N PHE A 20 12.50 9.25 -5.48
CA PHE A 20 11.83 9.71 -4.27
C PHE A 20 12.16 8.73 -3.13
N TYR A 21 12.74 9.25 -2.05
CA TYR A 21 12.94 8.49 -0.83
C TYR A 21 11.76 8.75 0.10
N CYS A 22 10.92 7.74 0.29
CA CYS A 22 10.01 7.76 1.41
C CYS A 22 10.65 7.06 2.61
N THR A 23 10.89 7.82 3.68
CA THR A 23 11.38 7.27 4.93
C THR A 23 10.20 6.71 5.73
N LEU A 24 10.23 5.42 6.02
CA LEU A 24 9.32 4.85 7.01
C LEU A 24 9.76 5.29 8.42
N PRO A 25 8.82 5.46 9.37
CA PRO A 25 9.15 5.62 10.78
C PRO A 25 10.25 4.63 11.21
N GLY A 26 11.29 5.10 11.89
CA GLY A 26 12.53 4.33 12.10
C GLY A 26 12.37 3.00 12.86
N HIS A 27 11.21 2.76 13.47
CA HIS A 27 10.87 1.49 14.12
C HIS A 27 10.17 0.48 13.18
N LEU A 28 9.88 0.86 11.93
CA LEU A 28 9.20 0.01 10.96
C LEU A 28 10.19 -0.58 9.98
N THR A 29 10.16 -1.91 9.90
CA THR A 29 10.92 -2.66 8.91
C THR A 29 10.01 -3.00 7.75
N ALA A 30 10.36 -2.58 6.53
CA ALA A 30 9.69 -3.03 5.31
C ALA A 30 9.89 -4.54 5.11
N ARG A 31 8.81 -5.25 4.81
CA ARG A 31 8.84 -6.70 4.52
C ARG A 31 8.57 -7.01 3.06
N SER A 32 7.58 -6.37 2.46
CA SER A 32 7.21 -6.58 1.06
C SER A 32 6.56 -5.34 0.50
N LEU A 33 6.75 -5.11 -0.80
CA LEU A 33 6.13 -4.03 -1.56
C LEU A 33 5.37 -4.63 -2.74
N ALA A 34 4.21 -4.06 -3.07
CA ALA A 34 3.45 -4.36 -4.27
C ALA A 34 3.11 -3.04 -4.98
N LEU A 35 3.30 -3.01 -6.29
CA LEU A 35 3.10 -1.81 -7.12
C LEU A 35 1.96 -2.06 -8.12
N GLY A 36 1.00 -1.14 -8.15
CA GLY A 36 -0.03 -1.08 -9.19
C GLY A 36 0.38 -0.13 -10.31
N ALA A 37 -0.60 0.31 -11.12
CA ALA A 37 -0.34 1.26 -12.21
C ALA A 37 0.10 2.64 -11.67
N GLU A 38 -0.59 3.12 -10.63
CA GLU A 38 -0.39 4.46 -10.07
C GLU A 38 -0.42 4.48 -8.53
N HIS A 39 -0.30 3.31 -7.88
CA HIS A 39 -0.30 3.21 -6.43
C HIS A 39 0.70 2.15 -5.95
N ALA A 40 1.05 2.23 -4.69
CA ALA A 40 1.93 1.28 -4.01
C ALA A 40 1.31 0.82 -2.70
N VAL A 41 1.59 -0.43 -2.34
CA VAL A 41 1.18 -1.04 -1.08
C VAL A 41 2.39 -1.69 -0.42
N LEU A 42 2.70 -1.26 0.79
CA LEU A 42 3.78 -1.77 1.60
C LEU A 42 3.23 -2.62 2.75
N LEU A 43 3.87 -3.76 2.98
CA LEU A 43 3.70 -4.59 4.17
C LEU A 43 4.93 -4.44 5.06
N THR A 44 4.73 -4.12 6.34
CA THR A 44 5.79 -4.10 7.34
C THR A 44 6.02 -5.48 7.96
N ALA A 45 7.15 -5.67 8.63
CA ALA A 45 7.46 -6.87 9.39
C ALA A 45 6.47 -7.12 10.54
N THR A 46 5.86 -6.06 11.06
CA THR A 46 4.81 -6.13 12.11
C THR A 46 3.43 -6.50 11.57
N GLY A 47 3.27 -6.61 10.24
CA GLY A 47 2.00 -6.93 9.60
C GLY A 47 1.12 -5.70 9.32
N ALA A 48 1.62 -4.49 9.54
CA ALA A 48 0.92 -3.27 9.16
C ALA A 48 1.01 -3.03 7.66
N VAL A 49 -0.05 -2.46 7.08
CA VAL A 49 -0.15 -2.17 5.65
C VAL A 49 -0.23 -0.67 5.44
N TYR A 50 0.61 -0.17 4.54
CA TYR A 50 0.63 1.23 4.11
C TYR A 50 0.31 1.29 2.62
N SER A 51 -0.38 2.34 2.19
CA SER A 51 -0.69 2.59 0.79
C SER A 51 -0.55 4.07 0.44
N TRP A 52 -0.08 4.33 -0.77
CA TRP A 52 0.07 5.68 -1.33
C TRP A 52 0.03 5.66 -2.86
N GLY A 53 -0.02 6.85 -3.45
CA GLY A 53 -0.20 7.11 -4.88
C GLY A 53 -1.61 7.60 -5.19
N LEU A 54 -2.10 7.28 -6.39
CA LEU A 54 -3.43 7.64 -6.85
C LEU A 54 -4.50 6.93 -6.02
N GLY A 55 -5.48 7.70 -5.53
CA GLY A 55 -6.59 7.19 -4.71
C GLY A 55 -7.98 7.37 -5.31
N SER A 56 -8.08 7.91 -6.53
CA SER A 56 -9.37 8.23 -7.18
C SER A 56 -10.29 7.02 -7.41
N HIS A 57 -9.75 5.80 -7.32
CA HIS A 57 -10.48 4.53 -7.47
C HIS A 57 -10.57 3.76 -6.15
N GLY A 58 -10.30 4.40 -5.01
CA GLY A 58 -10.32 3.76 -3.70
C GLY A 58 -9.26 2.68 -3.50
N GLN A 59 -8.28 2.57 -4.40
CA GLN A 59 -7.22 1.55 -4.38
C GLN A 59 -6.28 1.67 -3.18
N LEU A 60 -6.35 2.77 -2.43
CA LEU A 60 -5.57 2.99 -1.21
C LEU A 60 -6.23 2.38 0.03
N GLY A 61 -7.55 2.24 0.07
CA GLY A 61 -8.26 1.59 1.19
C GLY A 61 -8.46 2.50 2.41
N HIS A 62 -8.29 3.81 2.27
CA HIS A 62 -8.45 4.81 3.34
C HIS A 62 -9.90 5.26 3.58
N GLY A 63 -10.88 4.61 2.93
CA GLY A 63 -12.29 5.02 2.99
C GLY A 63 -12.62 6.31 2.23
N VAL A 64 -11.65 6.90 1.53
CA VAL A 64 -11.76 8.12 0.73
C VAL A 64 -11.19 7.92 -0.67
N LEU A 65 -11.60 8.77 -1.62
CA LEU A 65 -11.14 8.76 -3.01
C LEU A 65 -10.06 9.81 -3.30
N THR A 66 -9.18 10.05 -2.31
CA THR A 66 -8.11 11.05 -2.39
C THR A 66 -6.77 10.37 -2.60
N SER A 67 -5.92 10.97 -3.44
CA SER A 67 -4.53 10.54 -3.62
C SER A 67 -3.70 10.90 -2.40
N GLU A 68 -2.70 10.07 -2.11
CA GLU A 68 -1.76 10.26 -1.00
C GLU A 68 -0.35 10.25 -1.58
N GLU A 69 0.43 11.31 -1.37
CA GLU A 69 1.82 11.37 -1.88
C GLU A 69 2.78 10.58 -0.99
N GLU A 70 2.42 10.42 0.29
CA GLU A 70 3.22 9.70 1.29
C GLU A 70 2.50 8.42 1.77
N PRO A 71 3.25 7.37 2.18
CA PRO A 71 2.69 6.15 2.77
C PRO A 71 1.82 6.46 3.96
N ARG A 72 0.53 6.25 3.79
CA ARG A 72 -0.46 6.33 4.85
C ARG A 72 -0.84 4.92 5.27
N VAL A 73 -0.99 4.72 6.57
CA VAL A 73 -1.43 3.43 7.11
C VAL A 73 -2.88 3.15 6.74
N VAL A 74 -3.18 1.92 6.33
CA VAL A 74 -4.54 1.47 6.04
C VAL A 74 -5.20 1.04 7.35
N GLU A 75 -5.87 1.98 8.02
CA GLU A 75 -6.45 1.79 9.37
C GLU A 75 -7.48 0.65 9.43
N ALA A 76 -8.18 0.38 8.32
CA ALA A 76 -9.13 -0.73 8.19
C ALA A 76 -8.49 -2.13 8.36
N LEU A 77 -7.15 -2.21 8.37
CA LEU A 77 -6.36 -3.43 8.56
C LEU A 77 -5.65 -3.48 9.91
N TRP A 78 -5.84 -2.49 10.80
CA TRP A 78 -5.22 -2.49 12.12
C TRP A 78 -5.62 -3.71 12.96
N GLY A 79 -4.66 -4.22 13.73
CA GLY A 79 -4.83 -5.41 14.57
C GLY A 79 -4.83 -6.74 13.79
N MET A 80 -4.74 -6.71 12.45
CA MET A 80 -4.68 -7.92 11.63
C MET A 80 -3.24 -8.20 11.19
N PRO A 81 -2.69 -9.39 11.48
CA PRO A 81 -1.33 -9.74 11.08
C PRO A 81 -1.32 -10.12 9.60
N MET A 82 -1.15 -9.11 8.75
CA MET A 82 -1.07 -9.30 7.30
C MET A 82 0.26 -9.98 6.94
N THR A 83 0.22 -10.92 5.99
CA THR A 83 1.39 -11.74 5.64
C THR A 83 1.82 -11.54 4.19
N ARG A 84 0.90 -11.17 3.30
CA ARG A 84 1.17 -10.88 1.90
C ARG A 84 0.30 -9.74 1.40
N VAL A 85 0.84 -9.00 0.44
CA VAL A 85 0.16 -7.95 -0.32
C VAL A 85 0.33 -8.23 -1.81
N ALA A 86 -0.67 -7.84 -2.60
CA ALA A 86 -0.67 -7.94 -4.05
C ALA A 86 -1.46 -6.76 -4.64
N THR A 87 -1.06 -6.32 -5.82
CA THR A 87 -1.68 -5.20 -6.53
C THR A 87 -1.95 -5.62 -7.98
N GLY A 88 -3.11 -5.22 -8.51
CA GLY A 88 -3.39 -5.16 -9.94
C GLY A 88 -3.24 -3.72 -10.45
N GLY A 89 -3.66 -3.44 -11.69
CA GLY A 89 -3.57 -2.08 -12.24
C GLY A 89 -4.22 -1.02 -11.33
N TRP A 90 -5.46 -1.28 -10.93
CA TRP A 90 -6.29 -0.40 -10.09
C TRP A 90 -6.80 -1.09 -8.81
N HIS A 91 -6.22 -2.26 -8.48
CA HIS A 91 -6.71 -3.12 -7.39
C HIS A 91 -5.63 -3.39 -6.35
N SER A 92 -6.04 -3.50 -5.09
CA SER A 92 -5.19 -3.88 -3.98
C SER A 92 -5.79 -5.04 -3.21
N ALA A 93 -4.95 -5.99 -2.85
CA ALA A 93 -5.33 -7.18 -2.09
C ALA A 93 -4.29 -7.51 -1.03
N CYS A 94 -4.75 -8.08 0.07
CA CYS A 94 -3.89 -8.54 1.16
C CYS A 94 -4.50 -9.77 1.83
N ILE A 95 -3.64 -10.61 2.41
CA ILE A 95 -4.07 -11.82 3.12
C ILE A 95 -3.44 -11.86 4.51
N SER A 96 -4.25 -12.23 5.50
CA SER A 96 -3.81 -12.45 6.87
C SER A 96 -3.46 -13.93 7.10
N GLY A 97 -2.53 -14.18 8.03
CA GLY A 97 -2.16 -15.54 8.45
C GLY A 97 -3.31 -16.39 9.02
N LYS A 98 -4.45 -15.77 9.36
CA LYS A 98 -5.67 -16.45 9.84
C LYS A 98 -6.66 -16.81 8.71
N CYS A 99 -6.20 -16.95 7.47
CA CYS A 99 -7.02 -17.31 6.29
C CYS A 99 -8.07 -16.27 5.83
N GLN A 100 -7.90 -14.98 6.14
CA GLN A 100 -8.78 -13.91 5.63
C GLN A 100 -8.11 -13.16 4.48
N ILE A 101 -8.82 -13.03 3.34
CA ILE A 101 -8.41 -12.24 2.18
C ILE A 101 -9.22 -10.95 2.16
N LYS A 102 -8.55 -9.81 2.03
CA LYS A 102 -9.17 -8.49 1.90
C LYS A 102 -8.74 -7.83 0.60
N ILE A 103 -9.72 -7.37 -0.18
CA ILE A 103 -9.54 -6.71 -1.47
C ILE A 103 -10.31 -5.40 -1.44
N TRP A 104 -9.71 -4.30 -1.91
CA TRP A 104 -10.37 -2.99 -1.92
C TRP A 104 -10.14 -2.26 -3.25
N THR A 105 -11.24 -1.79 -3.87
CA THR A 105 -11.35 -0.74 -4.91
C THR A 105 -12.79 -0.23 -4.98
N SER A 106 -13.02 0.90 -5.65
CA SER A 106 -14.35 1.44 -5.96
C SER A 106 -15.09 0.71 -7.09
N TYR A 107 -14.41 -0.12 -7.89
CA TYR A 107 -15.00 -0.78 -9.07
C TYR A 107 -15.25 -2.28 -8.89
N THR A 108 -14.74 -2.91 -7.83
CA THR A 108 -14.98 -4.34 -7.60
C THR A 108 -16.31 -4.59 -6.90
N ARG A 109 -17.37 -4.80 -7.69
CA ARG A 109 -18.56 -5.54 -7.26
C ARG A 109 -18.19 -7.02 -7.09
N PHE A 110 -17.58 -7.40 -5.96
CA PHE A 110 -17.60 -8.81 -5.57
C PHE A 110 -18.76 -9.06 -4.60
N LYS A 111 -19.56 -10.08 -4.92
CA LYS A 111 -20.59 -10.61 -4.02
C LYS A 111 -19.93 -10.94 -2.68
N LYS A 112 -20.47 -10.37 -1.60
CA LYS A 112 -20.24 -10.79 -0.21
C LYS A 112 -20.18 -12.32 -0.16
N GLY A 113 -19.00 -12.86 0.04
CA GLY A 113 -18.76 -14.27 0.34
C GLY A 113 -17.82 -14.29 1.52
N PHE A 114 -18.38 -14.61 2.69
CA PHE A 114 -17.80 -14.58 4.04
C PHE A 114 -17.89 -13.25 4.80
N GLU A 115 -19.05 -13.14 5.44
CA GLU A 115 -19.37 -12.61 6.77
C GLU A 115 -18.81 -11.26 7.25
N GLU A 116 -19.81 -10.43 7.51
CA GLU A 116 -19.94 -9.33 8.46
C GLU A 116 -19.39 -7.94 8.10
N ASP A 117 -20.33 -7.02 8.20
CA ASP A 117 -20.27 -5.60 7.97
C ASP A 117 -19.16 -4.94 8.76
N LEU A 118 -18.39 -4.07 8.11
CA LEU A 118 -17.76 -2.90 8.70
C LEU A 118 -17.24 -2.03 7.54
N PHE A 119 -17.50 -0.72 7.65
CA PHE A 119 -17.13 0.37 6.72
C PHE A 119 -18.10 0.63 5.56
N CYS A 120 -19.29 1.16 5.90
CA CYS A 120 -19.69 2.49 5.45
C CYS A 120 -20.85 3.01 6.31
N SER A 121 -20.58 3.94 7.21
CA SER A 121 -21.56 4.91 7.72
C SER A 121 -20.91 6.28 7.67
#